data_AF-A0A414Z8A1-F1
#
_entry.id   AF-A0A414Z8A1-F1
#
_cell.length_a   1.000
_cell.length_b   1.000
_cell.length_c   1.000
_cell.angle_alpha   90.00
_cell.angle_beta   90.00
_cell.angle_gamma   90.00
#
_symmetry.space_group_name_H-M   'P 1'
#
loop_
_entity.id
_entity.type
_entity.pdbx_description
1 polymer ?
#
loop_
_entity_poly.entity_id
_entity_poly.type
_entity_poly.pdbx_seq_one_letter_code
_entity_poly.pdbx_strand_id
1 'polypeptide(L)'
;MSKIDLNALRDRAYKIACEHGFHDEELSNEHCLCLVICELMEAVEADRKGRLGKKCKLRFNIDYNRYPELVEEEKRFKSSFEKNVKDSLPDELADAAIRLLDLYGLREIELDTDAFDDATIGEYAITYQHKTFTESIMHITVSISSNINVISRSCMVPDMLLLDIFGLAKHLEIDMFWHIEQKMRYNELRKKMHGKKY
;
A
#
# COMPACT_ATOMS: atom_id res chain seq x y z
N MET A 1 2.07 11.87 17.08
CA MET A 1 1.69 10.55 16.52
C MET A 1 2.50 9.50 17.26
N SER A 2 1.92 8.36 17.62
CA SER A 2 2.72 7.20 18.01
C SER A 2 3.59 6.81 16.81
N LYS A 3 4.87 6.52 17.04
CA LYS A 3 5.77 6.00 15.98
C LYS A 3 5.13 4.74 15.40
N ILE A 4 4.90 4.73 14.09
CA ILE A 4 4.34 3.56 13.40
C ILE A 4 5.47 2.55 13.27
N ASP A 5 5.23 1.32 13.70
CA ASP A 5 6.19 0.23 13.57
C ASP A 5 6.06 -0.40 12.19
N LEU A 6 6.98 -0.03 11.29
CA LEU A 6 6.98 -0.52 9.91
C LEU A 6 7.35 -1.99 9.80
N ASN A 7 8.17 -2.51 10.73
CA ASN A 7 8.49 -3.93 10.77
C ASN A 7 7.27 -4.74 11.25
N ALA A 8 6.46 -4.22 12.16
CA ALA A 8 5.18 -4.84 12.51
C ALA A 8 4.18 -4.84 11.34
N LEU A 9 4.15 -3.77 10.53
CA LEU A 9 3.33 -3.73 9.31
C LEU A 9 3.85 -4.72 8.25
N ARG A 10 5.16 -4.83 8.06
CA ARG A 10 5.81 -5.84 7.21
C ARG A 10 5.38 -7.24 7.60
N ASP A 11 5.51 -7.58 8.88
CA ASP A 11 5.17 -8.91 9.39
C ASP A 11 3.69 -9.22 9.22
N ARG A 12 2.82 -8.22 9.44
CA ARG A 12 1.38 -8.35 9.20
C ARG A 12 1.07 -8.58 7.72
N ALA A 13 1.68 -7.81 6.81
CA ALA A 13 1.47 -7.95 5.37
C ALA A 13 1.83 -9.37 4.89
N TYR A 14 3.02 -9.83 5.28
CA TYR A 14 3.53 -11.15 4.92
C TYR A 14 2.69 -12.27 5.51
N LYS A 15 2.29 -12.16 6.78
CA LYS A 15 1.41 -13.12 7.44
C LYS A 15 0.06 -13.23 6.73
N ILE A 16 -0.57 -12.11 6.39
CA ILE A 16 -1.84 -12.09 5.64
C ILE A 16 -1.66 -12.81 4.30
N ALA A 17 -0.59 -12.51 3.58
CA ALA A 17 -0.30 -13.13 2.28
C ALA A 17 -0.13 -14.66 2.41
N CYS A 18 0.60 -15.13 3.44
CA CYS A 18 0.75 -16.56 3.75
C CYS A 18 -0.59 -17.22 4.06
N GLU A 19 -1.40 -16.63 4.95
CA GLU A 19 -2.72 -17.17 5.34
C GLU A 19 -3.68 -17.27 4.14
N HIS A 20 -3.49 -16.42 3.13
CA HIS A 20 -4.26 -16.43 1.89
C HIS A 20 -3.63 -17.28 0.78
N GLY A 21 -2.52 -17.97 1.04
CA GLY A 21 -1.85 -18.91 0.13
C GLY A 21 -1.10 -18.25 -1.03
N PHE A 22 -0.70 -16.99 -0.90
CA PHE A 22 0.11 -16.31 -1.92
C PHE A 22 1.57 -16.78 -1.92
N HIS A 23 2.04 -17.38 -0.83
CA HIS A 23 3.40 -17.93 -0.67
C HIS A 23 3.42 -19.46 -0.56
N ASP A 24 2.43 -20.14 -1.16
CA ASP A 24 2.40 -21.61 -1.24
C ASP A 24 3.54 -22.16 -2.14
N GLU A 25 4.11 -21.31 -2.99
CA GLU A 25 5.26 -21.58 -3.86
C GLU A 25 6.36 -20.51 -3.68
N GLU A 26 7.61 -20.84 -4.05
CA GLU A 26 8.71 -19.88 -4.01
C GLU A 26 8.57 -18.82 -5.12
N LEU A 27 8.46 -17.54 -4.73
CA LEU A 27 8.32 -16.41 -5.65
C LEU A 27 9.63 -15.64 -5.80
N SER A 28 9.98 -15.26 -7.03
CA SER A 28 11.16 -14.42 -7.30
C SER A 28 10.92 -12.95 -6.99
N ASN A 29 11.99 -12.15 -6.86
CA ASN A 29 11.87 -10.71 -6.66
C ASN A 29 11.16 -10.03 -7.85
N GLU A 30 11.45 -10.46 -9.08
CA GLU A 30 10.82 -9.96 -10.29
C GLU A 30 9.31 -10.23 -10.28
N HIS A 31 8.88 -11.39 -9.82
CA HIS A 31 7.46 -11.72 -9.67
C HIS A 31 6.79 -10.74 -8.70
N CYS A 32 7.30 -10.63 -7.47
CA CYS A 32 6.69 -9.77 -6.46
C CYS A 32 6.70 -8.29 -6.87
N LEU A 33 7.79 -7.80 -7.45
CA LEU A 33 7.90 -6.42 -7.90
C LEU A 33 7.04 -6.13 -9.13
N CYS A 34 6.78 -7.13 -9.98
CA CYS A 34 5.78 -7.01 -11.04
C CYS A 34 4.39 -6.76 -10.45
N LEU A 35 4.02 -7.45 -9.37
CA LEU A 35 2.74 -7.20 -8.68
C LEU A 35 2.68 -5.79 -8.08
N VAL A 36 3.76 -5.29 -7.47
CA VAL A 36 3.83 -3.89 -7.00
C VAL A 36 3.56 -2.91 -8.16
N ILE A 37 4.18 -3.13 -9.32
CA ILE A 37 3.97 -2.30 -10.51
C ILE A 37 2.52 -2.41 -11.02
N CYS A 38 1.90 -3.60 -10.96
CA CYS A 38 0.48 -3.75 -11.29
C CYS A 38 -0.41 -2.86 -10.42
N GLU A 39 -0.21 -2.86 -9.09
CA GLU A 39 -1.01 -1.99 -8.20
C GLU A 39 -0.76 -0.50 -8.50
N LEU A 40 0.49 -0.11 -8.83
CA LEU A 40 0.79 1.26 -9.29
C LEU A 40 0.06 1.62 -10.60
N MET A 41 -0.11 0.66 -11.52
CA MET A 41 -0.91 0.86 -12.74
C MET A 41 -2.41 0.94 -12.43
N GLU A 42 -2.92 0.18 -11.45
CA GLU A 42 -4.29 0.32 -10.97
C GLU A 42 -4.53 1.73 -10.40
N ALA A 43 -3.53 2.32 -9.72
CA ALA A 43 -3.59 3.72 -9.28
C ALA A 43 -3.71 4.71 -10.46
N VAL A 44 -2.98 4.48 -11.57
CA VAL A 44 -3.11 5.24 -12.82
C VAL A 44 -4.50 5.08 -13.43
N GLU A 45 -5.07 3.87 -13.39
CA GLU A 45 -6.44 3.67 -13.84
C GLU A 45 -7.46 4.41 -12.98
N ALA A 46 -7.27 4.41 -11.66
CA ALA A 46 -8.12 5.12 -10.72
C ALA A 46 -8.06 6.63 -10.95
N ASP A 47 -6.87 7.20 -11.14
CA ASP A 47 -6.67 8.61 -11.52
C ASP A 47 -7.41 8.96 -12.82
N ARG A 48 -7.19 8.16 -13.87
CA ARG A 48 -7.85 8.33 -15.18
C ARG A 48 -9.38 8.26 -15.07
N LYS A 49 -9.91 7.43 -14.18
CA LYS A 49 -11.36 7.30 -13.90
C LYS A 49 -11.89 8.37 -12.93
N GLY A 50 -11.03 9.28 -12.44
CA GLY A 50 -11.39 10.33 -11.47
C GLY A 50 -11.67 9.81 -10.05
N ARG A 51 -11.24 8.58 -9.73
CA ARG A 51 -11.43 7.94 -8.42
C ARG A 51 -10.35 8.37 -7.42
N LEU A 52 -10.23 9.67 -7.24
CA LEU A 52 -9.15 10.30 -6.45
C LEU A 52 -9.25 10.10 -4.93
N GLY A 53 -10.18 9.28 -4.44
CA GLY A 53 -10.36 9.04 -2.99
C GLY A 53 -10.74 10.29 -2.17
N LYS A 54 -11.19 11.39 -2.80
CA LYS A 54 -11.55 12.63 -2.08
C LYS A 54 -12.56 12.35 -0.96
N LYS A 55 -12.25 12.76 0.27
CA LYS A 55 -13.09 12.55 1.47
C LYS A 55 -13.45 11.08 1.73
N CYS A 56 -12.69 10.10 1.22
CA CYS A 56 -12.94 8.68 1.43
C CYS A 56 -13.00 8.33 2.92
N LYS A 57 -12.04 8.78 3.73
CA LYS A 57 -11.99 8.59 5.19
C LYS A 57 -13.24 9.10 5.90
N LEU A 58 -13.70 10.29 5.55
CA LEU A 58 -14.93 10.85 6.11
C LEU A 58 -16.16 10.01 5.73
N ARG A 59 -16.31 9.68 4.45
CA ARG A 59 -17.45 8.89 3.95
C ARG A 59 -17.46 7.47 4.52
N PHE A 60 -16.29 6.85 4.61
CA PHE A 60 -16.08 5.56 5.28
C PHE A 60 -16.55 5.63 6.73
N ASN A 61 -16.12 6.63 7.50
CA ASN A 61 -16.52 6.77 8.91
C ASN A 61 -18.03 6.98 9.08
N ILE A 62 -18.67 7.76 8.20
CA ILE A 62 -20.12 7.97 8.24
C ILE A 62 -20.86 6.65 7.97
N ASP A 63 -20.49 5.92 6.92
CA ASP A 63 -21.15 4.68 6.56
C ASP A 63 -20.89 3.57 7.59
N TYR A 64 -19.66 3.46 8.10
CA TYR A 64 -19.24 2.45 9.07
C TYR A 64 -19.99 2.56 10.41
N ASN A 65 -20.26 3.80 10.85
CA ASN A 65 -20.92 4.08 12.12
C ASN A 65 -22.44 4.26 12.01
N ARG A 66 -23.05 4.00 10.84
CA ARG A 66 -24.47 4.29 10.62
C ARG A 66 -25.43 3.39 11.40
N TYR A 67 -25.09 2.11 11.57
CA TYR A 67 -25.96 1.10 12.20
C TYR A 67 -25.19 0.14 13.15
N PRO A 68 -24.53 0.66 14.19
CA PRO A 68 -23.59 -0.12 15.01
C PRO A 68 -24.27 -1.24 15.83
N GLU A 69 -25.56 -1.11 16.12
CA GLU A 69 -26.32 -2.09 16.91
C GLU A 69 -27.08 -3.11 16.04
N LEU A 70 -27.22 -2.86 14.73
CA LEU A 70 -28.12 -3.65 13.86
C LEU A 70 -27.40 -4.59 12.90
N VAL A 71 -26.13 -4.32 12.58
CA VAL A 71 -25.36 -5.06 11.58
C VAL A 71 -24.02 -5.43 12.20
N GLU A 72 -23.51 -6.65 12.04
CA GLU A 72 -22.19 -7.04 12.56
C GLU A 72 -21.05 -6.12 12.08
N GLU A 73 -20.07 -5.86 12.95
CA GLU A 73 -18.97 -4.92 12.68
C GLU A 73 -18.22 -5.25 11.39
N GLU A 74 -17.87 -6.52 11.17
CA GLU A 74 -17.17 -6.98 9.98
C GLU A 74 -17.94 -6.67 8.69
N LYS A 75 -19.26 -6.92 8.68
CA LYS A 75 -20.13 -6.62 7.53
C LYS A 75 -20.23 -5.12 7.28
N ARG A 76 -20.34 -4.32 8.34
CA ARG A 76 -20.33 -2.84 8.23
C ARG A 76 -19.00 -2.35 7.67
N PHE A 77 -17.89 -2.84 8.21
CA PHE A 77 -16.55 -2.47 7.78
C PHE A 77 -16.36 -2.77 6.29
N LYS A 78 -16.62 -4.01 5.88
CA LYS A 78 -16.45 -4.47 4.50
C LYS A 78 -17.30 -3.63 3.53
N SER A 79 -18.57 -3.42 3.85
CA SER A 79 -19.48 -2.61 3.03
C SER A 79 -19.00 -1.15 2.91
N SER A 80 -18.58 -0.54 4.01
CA SER A 80 -18.06 0.83 4.02
C SER A 80 -16.76 0.98 3.25
N PHE A 81 -15.87 -0.01 3.37
CA PHE A 81 -14.61 -0.08 2.64
C PHE A 81 -14.86 -0.19 1.13
N GLU A 82 -15.64 -1.19 0.70
CA GLU A 82 -15.97 -1.46 -0.71
C GLU A 82 -16.65 -0.27 -1.38
N LYS A 83 -17.47 0.48 -0.64
CA LYS A 83 -18.21 1.61 -1.18
C LYS A 83 -17.38 2.91 -1.26
N ASN A 84 -16.50 3.14 -0.30
CA ASN A 84 -15.89 4.46 -0.11
C ASN A 84 -14.38 4.53 -0.30
N VAL A 85 -13.69 3.39 -0.22
CA VAL A 85 -12.22 3.31 -0.25
C VAL A 85 -11.74 2.48 -1.43
N LYS A 86 -12.35 1.31 -1.64
CA LYS A 86 -11.94 0.34 -2.64
C LYS A 86 -11.85 0.91 -4.06
N ASP A 87 -10.86 0.47 -4.82
CA ASP A 87 -10.60 0.83 -6.21
C ASP A 87 -10.38 2.35 -6.42
N SER A 88 -9.94 3.05 -5.38
CA SER A 88 -9.59 4.48 -5.41
C SER A 88 -8.08 4.65 -5.46
N LEU A 89 -7.60 5.78 -5.99
CA LEU A 89 -6.16 6.05 -6.12
C LEU A 89 -5.41 5.83 -4.79
N PRO A 90 -5.86 6.35 -3.63
CA PRO A 90 -5.22 6.06 -2.35
C PRO A 90 -5.23 4.58 -1.94
N ASP A 91 -6.25 3.81 -2.32
CA ASP A 91 -6.34 2.37 -2.05
C ASP A 91 -5.28 1.59 -2.84
N GLU A 92 -5.10 1.93 -4.12
CA GLU A 92 -4.12 1.24 -4.97
C GLU A 92 -2.68 1.61 -4.61
N LEU A 93 -2.42 2.86 -4.19
CA LEU A 93 -1.12 3.23 -3.63
C LEU A 93 -0.82 2.49 -2.31
N ALA A 94 -1.85 2.27 -1.47
CA ALA A 94 -1.70 1.47 -0.26
C ALA A 94 -1.47 -0.01 -0.57
N ASP A 95 -2.15 -0.57 -1.58
CA ASP A 95 -1.88 -1.93 -2.04
C ASP A 95 -0.45 -2.08 -2.56
N ALA A 96 0.06 -1.13 -3.35
CA ALA A 96 1.45 -1.14 -3.80
C ALA A 96 2.45 -1.15 -2.62
N ALA A 97 2.21 -0.33 -1.59
CA ALA A 97 3.02 -0.33 -0.37
C ALA A 97 2.91 -1.67 0.40
N ILE A 98 1.72 -2.24 0.51
CA ILE A 98 1.50 -3.55 1.14
C ILE A 98 2.23 -4.66 0.39
N ARG A 99 2.26 -4.62 -0.95
CA ARG A 99 3.02 -5.59 -1.76
C ARG A 99 4.53 -5.49 -1.54
N LEU A 100 5.07 -4.29 -1.34
CA LEU A 100 6.47 -4.13 -0.95
C LEU A 100 6.72 -4.69 0.46
N LEU A 101 5.87 -4.34 1.43
CA LEU A 101 5.95 -4.85 2.80
C LEU A 101 5.87 -6.39 2.87
N ASP A 102 5.00 -6.99 2.06
CA ASP A 102 4.89 -8.44 1.88
C ASP A 102 6.20 -9.05 1.35
N LEU A 103 6.77 -8.49 0.27
CA LEU A 103 8.07 -8.90 -0.26
C LEU A 103 9.18 -8.75 0.80
N TYR A 104 9.15 -7.70 1.62
CA TYR A 104 10.14 -7.50 2.66
C TYR A 104 10.03 -8.54 3.76
N GLY A 105 8.81 -8.93 4.16
CA GLY A 105 8.61 -10.04 5.09
C GLY A 105 9.07 -11.38 4.50
N LEU A 106 8.76 -11.64 3.23
CA LEU A 106 9.21 -12.83 2.50
C LEU A 106 10.75 -12.94 2.43
N ARG A 107 11.46 -11.81 2.42
CA ARG A 107 12.94 -11.75 2.37
C ARG A 107 13.59 -11.46 3.72
N GLU A 108 12.80 -11.40 4.80
CA GLU A 108 13.27 -11.07 6.14
C GLU A 108 14.04 -9.74 6.20
N ILE A 109 13.64 -8.77 5.38
CA ILE A 109 14.27 -7.44 5.30
C ILE A 109 13.78 -6.59 6.47
N GLU A 110 14.70 -6.12 7.30
CA GLU A 110 14.44 -5.17 8.38
C GLU A 110 14.48 -3.73 7.85
N LEU A 111 13.40 -2.98 8.11
CA LEU A 111 13.27 -1.57 7.73
C LEU A 111 13.82 -0.68 8.84
N ASP A 112 14.56 0.36 8.47
CA ASP A 112 14.94 1.42 9.41
C ASP A 112 13.72 2.31 9.68
N THR A 113 13.00 2.03 10.77
CA THR A 113 11.78 2.78 11.10
C THR A 113 12.05 4.26 11.40
N ASP A 114 13.29 4.63 11.76
CA ASP A 114 13.67 6.02 11.96
C ASP A 114 13.84 6.79 10.64
N ALA A 115 14.03 6.09 9.50
CA ALA A 115 14.09 6.71 8.18
C ALA A 115 12.73 7.19 7.65
N PHE A 116 11.63 6.98 8.39
CA PHE A 116 10.26 7.29 7.96
C PHE A 116 9.57 8.36 8.81
N ASP A 117 10.34 9.27 9.39
CA ASP A 117 9.77 10.43 10.04
C ASP A 117 9.09 11.40 9.04
N ASP A 118 8.28 12.32 9.55
CA ASP A 118 7.52 13.25 8.69
C ASP A 118 8.44 14.16 7.86
N ALA A 119 9.63 14.50 8.37
CA ALA A 119 10.59 15.33 7.66
C ALA A 119 11.16 14.60 6.45
N THR A 120 11.64 13.36 6.63
CA THR A 120 12.17 12.52 5.54
C THR A 120 11.11 12.23 4.49
N ILE A 121 9.88 11.86 4.87
CA ILE A 121 8.79 11.69 3.91
C ILE A 121 8.51 13.02 3.17
N GLY A 122 8.64 14.15 3.87
CA GLY A 122 8.54 15.50 3.30
C GLY A 122 9.59 15.77 2.21
N GLU A 123 10.83 15.34 2.42
CA GLU A 123 11.91 15.47 1.43
C GLU A 123 11.60 14.66 0.16
N TYR A 124 11.11 13.43 0.30
CA TYR A 124 10.68 12.62 -0.85
C TYR A 124 9.46 13.21 -1.58
N ALA A 125 8.57 13.91 -0.87
CA ALA A 125 7.43 14.58 -1.50
C ALA A 125 7.86 15.69 -2.47
N ILE A 126 9.03 16.32 -2.25
CA ILE A 126 9.58 17.35 -3.15
C ILE A 126 9.86 16.79 -4.54
N THR A 127 10.24 15.50 -4.64
CA THR A 127 10.49 14.80 -5.91
C THR A 127 9.32 14.93 -6.90
N TYR A 128 8.09 15.09 -6.41
CA TYR A 128 6.87 15.03 -7.22
C TYR A 128 6.28 16.40 -7.58
N GLN A 129 6.77 17.52 -7.03
CA GLN A 129 6.19 18.86 -7.21
C GLN A 129 6.06 19.34 -8.67
N HIS A 130 6.87 18.81 -9.58
CA HIS A 130 6.90 19.19 -10.99
C HIS A 130 6.61 18.02 -11.94
N LYS A 131 5.98 16.96 -11.42
CA LYS A 131 5.58 15.79 -12.20
C LYS A 131 4.05 15.73 -12.26
N THR A 132 3.53 15.34 -13.41
CA THR A 132 2.16 14.82 -13.49
C THR A 132 2.04 13.51 -12.71
N PHE A 133 0.81 13.06 -12.43
CA PHE A 133 0.61 11.81 -11.71
C PHE A 133 1.23 10.61 -12.45
N THR A 134 1.06 10.53 -13.77
CA THR A 134 1.65 9.44 -14.57
C THR A 134 3.18 9.51 -14.63
N GLU A 135 3.78 10.69 -14.68
CA GLU A 135 5.25 10.84 -14.56
C GLU A 135 5.76 10.45 -13.17
N SER A 136 4.98 10.71 -12.12
CA SER A 136 5.29 10.28 -10.75
C SER A 136 5.27 8.76 -10.63
N ILE A 137 4.23 8.11 -11.16
CA ILE A 137 4.15 6.65 -11.19
C ILE A 137 5.27 6.04 -12.05
N MET A 138 5.60 6.64 -13.19
CA MET A 138 6.72 6.21 -14.02
C MET A 138 8.06 6.32 -13.26
N HIS A 139 8.27 7.40 -12.49
CA HIS A 139 9.46 7.56 -11.67
C HIS A 139 9.61 6.41 -10.66
N ILE A 140 8.55 6.07 -9.92
CA ILE A 140 8.55 4.96 -8.95
C ILE A 140 8.79 3.62 -9.68
N THR A 141 8.14 3.41 -10.82
CA THR A 141 8.31 2.18 -11.63
C THR A 141 9.75 2.00 -12.10
N VAL A 142 10.41 3.08 -12.52
CA VAL A 142 11.84 3.08 -12.90
C VAL A 142 12.72 2.81 -11.68
N SER A 143 12.41 3.42 -10.53
CA SER A 143 13.10 3.19 -9.25
C SER A 143 13.07 1.70 -8.87
N ILE A 144 11.89 1.07 -8.90
CA ILE A 144 11.71 -0.37 -8.66
C ILE A 144 12.52 -1.20 -9.65
N SER A 145 12.33 -0.95 -10.96
CA SER A 145 12.94 -1.76 -12.03
C SER A 145 14.47 -1.70 -11.99
N SER A 146 15.03 -0.54 -11.65
CA SER A 146 16.48 -0.34 -11.57
C SER A 146 17.11 -1.05 -10.36
N ASN A 147 16.31 -1.41 -9.36
CA ASN A 147 16.77 -1.94 -8.08
C ASN A 147 16.41 -3.42 -7.83
N ILE A 148 15.82 -4.12 -8.82
CA ILE A 148 15.38 -5.52 -8.74
C ILE A 148 16.45 -6.44 -8.12
N ASN A 149 17.71 -6.27 -8.54
CA ASN A 149 18.81 -7.16 -8.18
C ASN A 149 19.39 -6.89 -6.79
N VAL A 150 19.15 -5.70 -6.23
CA VAL A 150 19.80 -5.21 -5.01
C VAL A 150 18.84 -5.11 -3.83
N ILE A 151 17.53 -5.24 -4.06
CA ILE A 151 16.50 -5.09 -3.02
C ILE A 151 16.72 -5.98 -1.80
N SER A 152 17.15 -7.23 -1.99
CA SER A 152 17.42 -8.18 -0.88
C SER A 152 18.84 -8.10 -0.31
N ARG A 153 19.69 -7.19 -0.81
CA ARG A 153 21.12 -7.10 -0.44
C ARG A 153 21.52 -5.71 0.06
N SER A 154 20.71 -4.70 -0.22
CA SER A 154 20.95 -3.32 0.19
C SER A 154 20.14 -3.01 1.44
N CYS A 155 20.77 -2.36 2.41
CA CYS A 155 20.08 -1.85 3.60
C CYS A 155 19.28 -0.55 3.34
N MET A 156 19.50 0.12 2.20
CA MET A 156 18.86 1.42 1.91
C MET A 156 17.76 1.36 0.86
N VAL A 157 17.88 0.43 -0.10
CA VAL A 157 16.94 0.34 -1.23
C VAL A 157 15.52 0.01 -0.76
N PRO A 158 15.28 -0.94 0.17
CA PRO A 158 13.94 -1.21 0.67
C PRO A 158 13.25 0.03 1.24
N ASP A 159 13.98 0.81 2.05
CA ASP A 159 13.47 2.04 2.65
C ASP A 159 13.15 3.09 1.58
N MET A 160 14.10 3.31 0.65
CA MET A 160 13.94 4.25 -0.46
C MET A 160 12.71 3.95 -1.32
N LEU A 161 12.47 2.68 -1.68
CA LEU A 161 11.31 2.31 -2.52
C LEU A 161 9.97 2.53 -1.81
N LEU A 162 9.92 2.34 -0.49
CA LEU A 162 8.71 2.61 0.28
C LEU A 162 8.53 4.13 0.49
N LEU A 163 9.62 4.87 0.72
CA LEU A 163 9.65 6.33 0.80
C LEU A 163 9.24 6.99 -0.52
N ASP A 164 9.56 6.39 -1.67
CA ASP A 164 9.08 6.85 -2.98
C ASP A 164 7.54 6.88 -3.03
N ILE A 165 6.87 5.81 -2.58
CA ILE A 165 5.40 5.74 -2.52
C ILE A 165 4.84 6.69 -1.46
N PHE A 166 5.45 6.75 -0.27
CA PHE A 166 4.98 7.62 0.83
C PHE A 166 5.17 9.10 0.52
N GLY A 167 6.27 9.47 -0.14
CA GLY A 167 6.52 10.81 -0.64
C GLY A 167 5.47 11.24 -1.67
N LEU A 168 5.11 10.36 -2.60
CA LEU A 168 4.02 10.63 -3.56
C LEU A 168 2.69 10.81 -2.83
N ALA A 169 2.37 9.94 -1.87
CA ALA A 169 1.15 10.06 -1.08
C ALA A 169 1.10 11.37 -0.29
N LYS A 170 2.22 11.77 0.32
CA LYS A 170 2.33 13.06 1.02
C LYS A 170 2.16 14.25 0.07
N HIS A 171 2.77 14.19 -1.13
CA HIS A 171 2.56 15.20 -2.16
C HIS A 171 1.09 15.34 -2.58
N LEU A 172 0.35 14.22 -2.58
CA LEU A 172 -1.08 14.17 -2.92
C LEU A 172 -2.01 14.42 -1.72
N GLU A 173 -1.47 14.75 -0.55
CA GLU A 173 -2.21 14.95 0.71
C GLU A 173 -3.04 13.71 1.13
N ILE A 174 -2.49 12.51 0.88
CA ILE A 174 -3.11 11.23 1.23
C ILE A 174 -2.60 10.75 2.60
N ASP A 175 -3.52 10.38 3.49
CA ASP A 175 -3.22 9.73 4.76
C ASP A 175 -2.88 8.24 4.53
N MET A 176 -1.65 7.99 4.05
CA MET A 176 -1.20 6.67 3.61
C MET A 176 -1.34 5.60 4.70
N PHE A 177 -0.95 5.91 5.93
CA PHE A 177 -1.02 4.95 7.03
C PHE A 177 -2.45 4.54 7.38
N TRP A 178 -3.41 5.47 7.31
CA TRP A 178 -4.82 5.11 7.46
C TRP A 178 -5.29 4.17 6.35
N HIS A 179 -4.88 4.42 5.11
CA HIS A 179 -5.23 3.56 3.97
C HIS A 179 -4.61 2.16 4.07
N ILE A 180 -3.33 2.04 4.45
CA ILE A 180 -2.67 0.77 4.69
C ILE A 180 -3.41 -0.02 5.77
N GLU A 181 -3.76 0.61 6.89
CA GLU A 181 -4.48 -0.06 7.98
C GLU A 181 -5.84 -0.58 7.52
N GLN A 182 -6.62 0.24 6.80
CA GLN A 182 -7.92 -0.19 6.31
C GLN A 182 -7.78 -1.31 5.27
N LYS A 183 -6.77 -1.24 4.40
CA LYS A 183 -6.56 -2.24 3.36
C LYS A 183 -6.08 -3.57 3.92
N MET A 184 -5.17 -3.58 4.90
CA MET A 184 -4.77 -4.79 5.61
C MET A 184 -5.95 -5.44 6.34
N ARG A 185 -6.75 -4.66 7.07
CA ARG A 185 -7.98 -5.15 7.72
C ARG A 185 -8.97 -5.71 6.69
N TYR A 186 -9.09 -5.11 5.52
CA TYR A 186 -9.93 -5.65 4.45
C TYR A 186 -9.38 -6.95 3.87
N ASN A 187 -8.06 -7.04 3.66
CA ASN A 187 -7.40 -8.24 3.15
C ASN A 187 -7.51 -9.44 4.11
N GLU A 188 -7.46 -9.22 5.43
CA GLU A 188 -7.70 -10.27 6.45
C GLU A 188 -9.08 -10.95 6.33
N LEU A 189 -10.07 -10.24 5.80
CA LEU A 189 -11.46 -10.73 5.68
C LEU A 189 -11.74 -11.44 4.35
N ARG A 190 -10.74 -11.56 3.47
CA ARG A 190 -10.94 -12.13 2.14
C ARG A 190 -10.83 -13.65 2.17
N LYS A 191 -11.30 -14.26 1.08
CA LYS A 191 -11.14 -15.70 0.85
C LYS A 191 -9.74 -15.97 0.30
N LYS A 192 -9.24 -17.21 0.42
CA LYS A 192 -7.96 -17.67 -0.14
C LYS A 192 -7.70 -17.12 -1.55
N MET A 193 -6.49 -16.61 -1.78
CA MET A 193 -6.00 -15.94 -3.00
C MET A 193 -6.93 -14.87 -3.56
N HIS A 194 -7.91 -14.39 -2.80
CA HIS A 194 -8.77 -13.31 -3.22
C HIS A 194 -9.62 -13.60 -4.47
N GLY A 195 -9.67 -14.88 -4.91
CA GLY A 195 -10.19 -15.30 -6.21
C GLY A 195 -9.30 -14.95 -7.41
N LYS A 196 -8.09 -14.43 -7.18
CA LYS A 196 -7.07 -14.13 -8.18
C LYS A 196 -6.11 -15.32 -8.35
N LYS A 197 -5.37 -15.31 -9.46
CA LYS A 197 -4.32 -16.31 -9.77
C LYS A 197 -2.99 -15.97 -9.08
N TYR A 198 -2.76 -14.68 -8.85
CA TYR A 198 -1.60 -14.05 -8.23
C TYR A 198 -2.08 -12.75 -7.55
#